data_AF-A0A2T1DZ94-F1
#
_entry.id   AF-A0A2T1DZ94-F1
#
_cell.length_a   1.000
_cell.length_b   1.000
_cell.length_c   1.000
_cell.angle_alpha   90.00
_cell.angle_beta   90.00
_cell.angle_gamma   90.00
#
_symmetry.space_group_name_H-M   'P 1'
#
loop_
_entity.id
_entity.type
_entity.pdbx_description
1 polymer ?
#
loop_
_entity_poly.entity_id
_entity_poly.type
_entity_poly.pdbx_seq_one_letter_code
_entity_poly.pdbx_strand_id
1 'polypeptide(L)'
;METQVVLYIYSFPSYLREQPRVKIGRTSGSIDADPTELAWQRIRAQIRTSHPEEPYLLGAIKIPDERVESIIHFQLTAKGYHVSEAPGIEWFRFPSRQELQDFVNKLYRAVIFDDFSELVGGRRDIEGDSFESVVAAFGVKKLSGSEFRRETELVRMLDSELSPLYPGFPQWLDRTMSDSSTVFNVAYRDRQAIGVAIWKPKSRGIAKLSTLYVYQDFRRSGIGRNLILT
;
A
#
# COMPACT_ATOMS: atom_id res chain seq x y z
N MET A 1 23.05 13.58 -9.74
CA MET A 1 22.97 12.52 -8.73
C MET A 1 21.50 12.38 -8.39
N GLU A 2 20.90 11.22 -8.67
CA GLU A 2 19.49 11.00 -8.32
C GLU A 2 19.34 11.02 -6.80
N THR A 3 18.27 11.67 -6.33
CA THR A 3 17.99 11.82 -4.90
C THR A 3 16.65 11.18 -4.60
N GLN A 4 16.59 10.46 -3.48
CA GLN A 4 15.35 9.96 -2.91
C GLN A 4 14.85 10.92 -1.84
N VAL A 5 13.53 10.99 -1.67
CA VAL A 5 12.89 11.65 -0.54
C VAL A 5 12.40 10.59 0.44
N VAL A 6 12.69 10.78 1.73
CA VAL A 6 12.36 9.84 2.80
C VAL A 6 11.48 10.54 3.82
N LEU A 7 10.30 9.99 4.08
CA LEU A 7 9.48 10.35 5.23
C LEU A 7 9.91 9.49 6.42
N TYR A 8 10.11 10.10 7.58
CA TYR A 8 10.45 9.40 8.81
C TYR A 8 9.51 9.77 9.94
N ILE A 9 9.30 8.81 10.83
CA ILE A 9 8.48 8.95 12.03
C ILE A 9 9.31 8.48 13.20
N TYR A 10 9.47 9.34 14.21
CA TYR A 10 10.14 8.97 15.44
C TYR A 10 9.42 9.52 16.67
N SER A 11 9.74 8.97 17.83
CA SER A 11 9.25 9.41 19.13
C SER A 11 10.36 9.28 20.15
N PHE A 12 10.17 9.83 21.35
CA PHE A 12 10.94 9.42 22.53
C PHE A 12 10.19 8.31 23.29
N PRO A 13 10.88 7.37 23.94
CA PRO A 13 10.26 6.30 24.72
C PRO A 13 9.18 6.78 25.72
N SER A 14 9.42 7.86 26.45
CA SER A 14 8.43 8.43 27.37
C SER A 14 7.17 8.95 26.67
N TYR A 15 7.30 9.37 25.41
CA TYR A 15 6.20 9.90 24.60
C TYR A 15 5.38 8.80 23.95
N LEU A 16 5.79 7.54 24.02
CA LEU A 16 5.05 6.40 23.44
C LEU A 16 4.01 5.81 24.40
N ARG A 17 3.71 6.44 25.53
CA ARG A 17 2.67 5.95 26.48
C ARG A 17 1.26 6.28 25.97
N GLU A 18 0.24 5.89 26.73
CA GLU A 18 -1.22 6.05 26.49
C GLU A 18 -1.63 6.78 25.20
N GLN A 19 -1.37 8.09 25.10
CA GLN A 19 -1.55 8.91 23.89
C GLN A 19 -0.19 9.22 23.25
N PRO A 20 0.29 8.39 22.30
CA PRO A 20 1.65 8.51 21.85
C PRO A 20 1.87 9.77 21.02
N ARG A 21 3.00 10.44 21.23
CA ARG A 21 3.38 11.66 20.52
C ARG A 21 4.56 11.38 19.62
N VAL A 22 4.40 11.63 18.33
CA VAL A 22 5.41 11.33 17.32
C VAL A 22 5.74 12.57 16.53
N LYS A 23 6.98 12.66 16.09
CA LYS A 23 7.42 13.62 15.08
C LYS A 23 7.45 12.94 13.73
N ILE A 24 6.78 13.55 12.75
CA ILE A 24 6.75 13.09 11.36
C ILE A 24 7.48 14.15 10.53
N GLY A 25 8.62 13.79 9.96
CA GLY A 25 9.44 14.70 9.17
C GLY A 25 9.89 14.07 7.86
N ARG A 26 10.61 14.85 7.06
CA ARG A 26 11.26 14.37 5.83
C ARG A 26 12.75 14.67 5.77
N THR A 27 13.45 13.86 4.98
CA THR A 27 14.84 14.08 4.59
C THR A 27 15.03 13.64 3.13
N SER A 28 16.18 13.98 2.54
CA SER A 28 16.54 13.59 1.19
C SER A 28 18.00 13.16 1.13
N GLY A 29 18.33 12.24 0.24
CA GLY A 29 19.70 11.74 0.11
C GLY A 29 19.92 10.99 -1.20
N SER A 30 21.11 10.40 -1.36
CA SER A 30 21.44 9.56 -2.51
C SER A 30 20.39 8.45 -2.68
N ILE A 31 19.99 8.14 -3.91
CA ILE A 31 18.97 7.11 -4.19
C ILE A 31 19.36 5.71 -3.67
N ASP A 32 20.66 5.44 -3.56
CA ASP A 32 21.23 4.17 -3.09
C ASP A 32 21.37 4.09 -1.56
N ALA A 33 21.19 5.19 -0.83
CA ALA A 33 21.31 5.20 0.62
C ALA A 33 20.13 4.46 1.29
N ASP A 34 20.38 3.86 2.45
CA ASP A 34 19.31 3.24 3.24
C ASP A 34 18.40 4.33 3.85
N PRO A 35 17.06 4.25 3.68
CA PRO A 35 16.13 5.24 4.23
C PRO A 35 16.20 5.41 5.75
N THR A 36 16.47 4.32 6.46
CA THR A 36 16.63 4.28 7.92
C THR A 36 17.87 5.05 8.34
N GLU A 37 18.99 4.85 7.64
CA GLU A 37 20.22 5.59 7.90
C GLU A 37 20.06 7.10 7.63
N LEU A 38 19.41 7.47 6.53
CA LEU A 38 19.11 8.87 6.22
C LEU A 38 18.21 9.51 7.29
N ALA A 39 17.19 8.80 7.74
CA ALA A 39 16.32 9.25 8.84
C ALA A 39 17.12 9.44 10.13
N TRP A 40 17.97 8.48 10.49
CA TRP A 40 18.82 8.56 11.67
C TRP A 40 19.79 9.73 11.65
N GLN A 41 20.44 9.97 10.52
CA GLN A 41 21.32 11.14 10.33
C GLN A 41 20.55 12.44 10.57
N ARG A 42 19.34 12.55 10.01
CA ARG A 42 18.49 13.73 10.19
C ARG A 42 18.03 13.90 11.62
N ILE A 43 17.57 12.83 12.27
CA ILE A 43 17.10 12.84 13.66
C ILE A 43 18.24 13.27 14.60
N ARG A 44 19.43 12.69 14.44
CA ARG A 44 20.61 13.06 15.25
C ARG A 44 21.04 14.51 15.04
N ALA A 45 20.89 15.06 13.83
CA ALA A 45 21.16 16.47 13.57
C ALA A 45 20.10 17.42 14.20
N GLN A 46 18.87 16.94 14.39
CA GLN A 46 17.77 17.72 14.98
C GLN A 46 17.77 17.66 16.51
N ILE A 47 18.15 16.52 17.08
CA ILE A 47 18.19 16.32 18.52
C ILE A 47 19.49 16.91 19.04
N ARG A 48 19.40 17.99 19.81
CA ARG A 48 20.54 18.50 20.57
C ARG A 48 20.98 17.43 21.57
N THR A 49 22.28 17.34 21.85
CA THR A 49 22.90 16.41 22.82
C THR A 49 22.35 16.47 24.25
N SER A 50 21.40 17.37 24.53
CA SER A 50 20.76 17.59 25.82
C SER A 50 19.41 16.88 26.00
N HIS A 51 18.88 16.17 25.00
CA HIS A 51 17.65 15.39 25.20
C HIS A 51 17.98 14.11 25.99
N PRO A 52 17.33 13.85 27.14
CA PRO A 52 17.74 12.79 28.06
C PRO A 52 17.47 11.37 27.57
N GLU A 53 16.66 11.22 26.51
CA GLU A 53 16.27 9.94 25.95
C GLU A 53 16.77 9.82 24.51
N GLU A 54 17.30 8.64 24.19
CA GLU A 54 17.53 8.23 22.81
C GLU A 54 16.19 8.15 22.07
N PRO A 55 16.06 8.78 20.89
CA PRO A 55 14.84 8.66 20.09
C PRO A 55 14.63 7.21 19.64
N TYR A 56 13.38 6.88 19.35
CA TYR A 56 12.95 5.61 18.79
C TYR A 56 12.34 5.86 17.41
N LEU A 57 12.99 5.34 16.37
CA LEU A 57 12.49 5.39 14.99
C LEU A 57 11.35 4.38 14.83
N LEU A 58 10.15 4.89 14.52
CA LEU A 58 8.95 4.09 14.26
C LEU A 58 8.85 3.67 12.80
N GLY A 59 9.42 4.48 11.89
CA GLY A 59 9.53 4.11 10.49
C GLY A 59 10.29 5.13 9.66
N ALA A 60 10.84 4.66 8.55
CA ALA A 60 11.48 5.46 7.52
C ALA A 60 11.16 4.84 6.15
N ILE A 61 10.58 5.63 5.26
CA ILE A 61 10.04 5.15 3.98
C ILE A 61 10.37 6.11 2.84
N LYS A 62 10.64 5.56 1.66
CA LYS A 62 10.78 6.37 0.44
C LYS A 62 9.41 6.90 0.02
N ILE A 63 9.32 8.17 -0.33
CA ILE A 63 8.10 8.82 -0.83
C ILE A 63 8.35 9.43 -2.22
N PRO A 64 7.33 9.49 -3.09
CA PRO A 64 7.50 9.90 -4.49
C PRO A 64 7.86 11.39 -4.63
N ASP A 65 7.38 12.24 -3.72
CA ASP A 65 7.73 13.65 -3.68
C ASP A 65 7.47 14.29 -2.31
N GLU A 66 8.01 15.49 -2.08
CA GLU A 66 7.96 16.20 -0.80
C GLU A 66 6.54 16.57 -0.32
N ARG A 67 5.56 16.67 -1.23
CA ARG A 67 4.18 17.08 -0.88
C ARG A 67 3.47 16.05 -0.02
N VAL A 68 3.90 14.78 -0.06
CA VAL A 68 3.34 13.70 0.77
C VAL A 68 3.39 14.04 2.25
N GLU A 69 4.50 14.62 2.73
CA GLU A 69 4.62 15.08 4.13
C GLU A 69 3.57 16.13 4.46
N SER A 70 3.47 17.19 3.63
CA SER A 70 2.53 18.30 3.86
C SER A 70 1.08 17.83 3.89
N ILE A 71 0.75 16.86 3.05
CA ILE A 71 -0.60 16.27 3.01
C ILE A 71 -0.88 15.45 4.26
N ILE A 72 0.05 14.61 4.70
CA ILE A 72 -0.06 13.84 5.95
C ILE A 72 -0.23 14.81 7.13
N HIS A 73 0.59 15.85 7.20
CA HIS A 73 0.49 16.88 8.25
C HIS A 73 -0.88 17.55 8.24
N PHE A 74 -1.37 17.97 7.07
CA PHE A 74 -2.68 18.58 6.92
C PHE A 74 -3.80 17.65 7.42
N GLN A 75 -3.79 16.38 7.02
CA GLN A 75 -4.82 15.42 7.44
C GLN A 75 -4.80 15.14 8.95
N LEU A 76 -3.61 14.93 9.52
CA LEU A 76 -3.49 14.71 10.96
C LEU A 76 -3.91 15.96 11.74
N THR A 77 -3.61 17.15 11.21
CA THR A 77 -4.09 18.43 11.77
C THR A 77 -5.61 18.53 11.71
N ALA A 78 -6.22 18.21 10.56
CA ALA A 78 -7.67 18.22 10.39
C ALA A 78 -8.39 17.22 11.30
N LYS A 79 -7.73 16.10 11.65
CA LYS A 79 -8.20 15.12 12.64
C LYS A 79 -8.00 15.56 14.10
N GLY A 80 -7.37 16.71 14.34
CA GLY A 80 -7.08 17.23 15.68
C GLY A 80 -5.89 16.57 16.36
N TYR A 81 -5.01 15.88 15.62
CA TYR A 81 -3.86 15.16 16.20
C TYR A 81 -2.66 16.08 16.37
N HIS A 82 -2.62 17.23 15.70
CA HIS A 82 -1.52 18.18 15.80
C HIS A 82 -1.33 18.72 17.23
N VAL A 83 -0.08 18.77 17.70
CA VAL A 83 0.28 19.28 19.02
C VAL A 83 0.73 20.73 18.88
N SER A 84 -0.21 21.67 19.00
CA SER A 84 0.02 23.11 18.84
C SER A 84 1.06 23.72 19.80
N GLU A 85 1.30 23.09 20.94
CA GLU A 85 2.27 23.53 21.95
C GLU A 85 3.70 23.02 21.69
N ALA A 86 3.88 22.12 20.72
CA ALA A 86 5.19 21.56 20.42
C ALA A 86 6.01 22.50 19.51
N PRO A 87 7.35 22.47 19.61
CA PRO A 87 8.21 23.22 18.69
C PRO A 87 8.15 22.62 17.29
N GLY A 88 7.44 23.32 16.39
CA GLY A 88 7.30 22.97 14.97
C GLY A 88 5.99 22.24 14.64
N ILE A 89 5.60 22.29 13.36
CA ILE A 89 4.34 21.74 12.84
C ILE A 89 4.33 20.21 12.70
N GLU A 90 5.42 19.56 13.07
CA GLU A 90 5.73 18.17 12.73
C GLU A 90 5.32 17.19 13.84
N TRP A 91 4.75 17.68 14.96
CA TRP A 91 4.41 16.86 16.13
C TRP A 91 2.92 16.52 16.19
N PHE A 92 2.63 15.23 16.35
CA PHE A 92 1.28 14.69 16.37
C PHE A 92 1.07 13.75 17.55
N ARG A 93 -0.07 13.91 18.24
CA ARG A 93 -0.53 13.06 19.34
C ARG A 93 -1.66 12.16 18.84
N PHE A 94 -1.41 10.86 18.87
CA PHE A 94 -2.40 9.87 18.51
C PHE A 94 -3.28 9.52 19.72
N PRO A 95 -4.57 9.24 19.52
CA PRO A 95 -5.51 8.78 20.56
C PRO A 95 -5.06 7.52 21.30
N SER A 96 -4.35 6.61 20.63
CA SER A 96 -3.85 5.37 21.22
C SER A 96 -2.62 4.82 20.49
N ARG A 97 -1.93 3.86 21.14
CA ARG A 97 -0.88 3.05 20.50
C ARG A 97 -1.38 2.29 19.28
N GLN A 98 -2.61 1.77 19.34
CA GLN A 98 -3.19 1.02 18.22
C GLN A 98 -3.38 1.92 17.00
N GLU A 99 -3.90 3.15 17.19
CA GLU A 99 -4.05 4.08 16.08
C GLU A 99 -2.72 4.52 15.47
N LEU A 100 -1.69 4.74 16.30
CA LEU A 100 -0.35 5.01 15.80
C LEU A 100 0.19 3.83 14.97
N GLN A 101 0.03 2.60 15.46
CA GLN A 101 0.47 1.41 14.74
C GLN A 101 -0.28 1.24 13.43
N ASP A 102 -1.59 1.48 13.41
CA ASP A 102 -2.42 1.42 12.20
C ASP A 102 -2.00 2.47 11.18
N PHE A 103 -1.65 3.67 11.63
CA PHE A 103 -1.11 4.72 10.77
C PHE A 103 0.25 4.35 10.17
N VAL A 104 1.19 3.86 10.97
CA VAL A 104 2.50 3.39 10.49
C VAL A 104 2.34 2.23 9.50
N ASN A 105 1.45 1.28 9.78
CA ASN A 105 1.13 0.17 8.88
C ASN A 105 0.56 0.67 7.54
N LYS A 106 -0.32 1.68 7.56
CA LYS A 106 -0.86 2.31 6.34
C LYS A 106 0.22 2.99 5.52
N LEU A 107 1.17 3.66 6.15
CA LEU A 107 2.31 4.28 5.47
C LEU A 107 3.22 3.26 4.79
N TYR A 108 3.60 2.19 5.47
CA TYR A 108 4.38 1.12 4.86
C TYR A 108 3.65 0.45 3.70
N ARG A 109 2.32 0.27 3.81
CA ARG A 109 1.50 -0.22 2.70
C ARG A 109 1.53 0.75 1.52
N ALA A 110 1.31 2.05 1.73
CA ALA A 110 1.31 3.05 0.65
C ALA A 110 2.63 3.04 -0.15
N VAL A 111 3.76 2.80 0.51
CA VAL A 111 5.09 2.74 -0.12
C VAL A 111 5.29 1.49 -0.95
N ILE A 112 4.83 0.33 -0.47
CA ILE A 112 4.89 -0.94 -1.22
C ILE A 112 4.09 -0.84 -2.52
N PHE A 113 3.02 -0.05 -2.53
CA PHE A 113 2.09 0.05 -3.65
C PHE A 113 2.26 1.32 -4.50
N ASP A 114 3.20 2.20 -4.14
CA ASP A 114 3.39 3.54 -4.74
C ASP A 114 2.06 4.32 -4.85
N ASP A 115 1.20 4.16 -3.84
CA ASP A 115 -0.16 4.69 -3.80
C ASP A 115 -0.44 5.36 -2.46
N PHE A 116 -0.25 6.68 -2.44
CA PHE A 116 -0.52 7.52 -1.27
C PHE A 116 -1.96 8.06 -1.26
N SER A 117 -2.83 7.67 -2.20
CA SER A 117 -4.19 8.23 -2.32
C SER A 117 -5.04 8.03 -1.05
N GLU A 118 -4.93 6.88 -0.38
CA GLU A 118 -5.59 6.59 0.91
C GLU A 118 -5.08 7.47 2.07
N LEU A 119 -3.87 8.03 1.93
CA LEU A 119 -3.25 8.97 2.88
C LEU A 119 -3.40 10.43 2.44
N VAL A 120 -3.86 10.67 1.20
CA VAL A 120 -3.92 11.99 0.58
C VAL A 120 -5.36 12.53 0.50
N GLY A 121 -6.37 11.67 0.71
CA GLY A 121 -7.75 12.00 0.38
C GLY A 121 -7.88 11.83 -1.13
N GLY A 122 -8.75 10.94 -1.54
CA GLY A 122 -8.61 10.20 -2.78
C GLY A 122 -8.61 11.03 -4.05
N ARG A 123 -8.35 10.32 -5.14
CA ARG A 123 -8.51 10.79 -6.51
C ARG A 123 -9.93 11.34 -6.69
N ARG A 124 -10.04 12.65 -6.97
CA ARG A 124 -11.31 13.39 -7.13
C ARG A 124 -12.17 12.93 -8.32
N ASP A 125 -11.68 12.02 -9.15
CA ASP A 125 -12.38 11.42 -10.28
C ASP A 125 -13.22 10.19 -9.92
N ILE A 126 -13.17 9.73 -8.67
CA ILE A 126 -14.00 8.64 -8.15
C ILE A 126 -14.85 9.20 -7.00
N GLU A 127 -16.16 9.31 -7.18
CA GLU A 127 -17.08 9.68 -6.10
C GLU A 127 -17.10 8.57 -5.04
N GLY A 128 -16.36 8.78 -3.95
CA GLY A 128 -16.34 7.92 -2.77
C GLY A 128 -14.93 7.52 -2.34
N ASP A 129 -14.49 8.03 -1.18
CA ASP A 129 -13.17 7.79 -0.59
C ASP A 129 -13.14 6.59 0.37
N SER A 130 -14.17 5.74 0.40
CA SER A 130 -14.21 4.56 1.29
C SER A 130 -13.71 3.30 0.58
N PHE A 131 -13.15 2.35 1.35
CA PHE A 131 -12.85 0.99 0.88
C PHE A 131 -14.05 0.36 0.16
N GLU A 132 -15.26 0.65 0.63
CA GLU A 132 -16.52 0.22 0.00
C GLU A 132 -16.77 0.90 -1.35
N SER A 133 -16.29 2.13 -1.56
CA SER A 133 -16.41 2.89 -2.81
C SER A 133 -15.53 2.33 -3.92
N VAL A 134 -14.29 1.93 -3.60
CA VAL A 134 -13.34 1.32 -4.55
C VAL A 134 -13.72 -0.14 -4.85
N VAL A 135 -14.27 -0.86 -3.86
CA VAL A 135 -14.90 -2.17 -4.06
C VAL A 135 -16.19 -2.05 -4.89
N ALA A 136 -16.95 -0.95 -4.75
CA ALA A 136 -18.14 -0.68 -5.55
C ALA A 136 -17.81 -0.24 -7.00
N ALA A 137 -16.69 0.45 -7.22
CA ALA A 137 -16.25 0.89 -8.55
C ALA A 137 -15.72 -0.27 -9.43
N PHE A 138 -15.15 -1.30 -8.79
CA PHE A 138 -14.68 -2.50 -9.46
C PHE A 138 -15.18 -3.74 -8.73
N GLY A 139 -16.31 -4.30 -9.18
CA GLY A 139 -16.87 -5.50 -8.58
C GLY A 139 -15.91 -6.66 -8.75
N VAL A 140 -15.22 -7.08 -7.67
CA VAL A 140 -14.42 -8.31 -7.68
C VAL A 140 -15.34 -9.49 -7.37
N LYS A 141 -15.34 -10.50 -8.24
CA LYS A 141 -16.08 -11.75 -8.04
C LYS A 141 -15.12 -12.90 -7.88
N LYS A 142 -15.41 -13.76 -6.92
CA LYS A 142 -14.78 -15.06 -6.78
C LYS A 142 -15.48 -16.04 -7.71
N LEU A 143 -14.73 -16.61 -8.64
CA LEU A 143 -15.21 -17.57 -9.62
C LEU A 143 -14.56 -18.94 -9.40
N SER A 144 -15.33 -20.00 -9.66
CA SER A 144 -14.81 -21.33 -9.94
C SER A 144 -14.15 -21.37 -11.32
N GLY A 145 -13.36 -22.43 -11.59
CA GLY A 145 -12.70 -22.55 -12.89
C GLY A 145 -13.65 -22.70 -14.08
N SER A 146 -14.85 -23.27 -13.89
CA SER A 146 -15.87 -23.36 -14.94
C SER A 146 -16.56 -22.02 -15.24
N GLU A 147 -16.71 -21.16 -14.22
CA GLU A 147 -17.19 -19.79 -14.37
C GLU A 147 -16.12 -18.90 -15.00
N PHE A 148 -14.88 -18.97 -14.54
CA PHE A 148 -13.75 -18.21 -15.10
C PHE A 148 -13.53 -18.53 -16.59
N ARG A 149 -13.72 -19.79 -17.01
CA ARG A 149 -13.65 -20.19 -18.43
C ARG A 149 -14.63 -19.43 -19.32
N ARG A 150 -15.71 -18.86 -18.77
CA ARG A 150 -16.69 -18.05 -19.51
C ARG A 150 -16.24 -16.61 -19.72
N GLU A 151 -15.21 -16.14 -19.01
CA GLU A 151 -14.58 -14.83 -19.21
C GLU A 151 -13.66 -14.83 -20.43
N THR A 152 -14.23 -15.11 -21.60
CA THR A 152 -13.48 -15.46 -22.83
C THR A 152 -12.50 -14.40 -23.28
N GLU A 153 -12.82 -13.11 -23.13
CA GLU A 153 -11.91 -12.00 -23.47
C GLU A 153 -10.69 -11.98 -22.55
N LEU A 154 -10.90 -12.06 -21.24
CA LEU A 154 -9.81 -12.06 -20.25
C LEU A 154 -8.93 -13.31 -20.41
N VAL A 155 -9.52 -14.48 -20.65
CA VAL A 155 -8.76 -15.72 -20.91
C VAL A 155 -7.90 -15.60 -22.17
N ARG A 156 -8.45 -15.08 -23.28
CA ARG A 156 -7.70 -14.84 -24.52
C ARG A 156 -6.56 -13.85 -24.30
N MET A 157 -6.82 -12.78 -23.58
CA MET A 157 -5.83 -11.77 -23.27
C MET A 157 -4.70 -12.36 -22.42
N LEU A 158 -5.01 -13.16 -21.39
CA LEU A 158 -4.00 -13.83 -20.56
C LEU A 158 -3.12 -14.74 -21.42
N ASP A 159 -3.73 -15.49 -22.33
CA ASP A 159 -3.00 -16.34 -23.25
C ASP A 159 -2.05 -15.52 -24.15
N SER A 160 -2.54 -14.44 -24.77
CA SER A 160 -1.71 -13.60 -25.64
C SER A 160 -0.55 -12.92 -24.91
N GLU A 161 -0.78 -12.45 -23.69
CA GLU A 161 0.22 -11.70 -22.92
C GLU A 161 1.21 -12.60 -22.19
N LEU A 162 0.77 -13.75 -21.68
CA LEU A 162 1.60 -14.59 -20.81
C LEU A 162 2.24 -15.77 -21.52
N SER A 163 1.65 -16.29 -22.61
CA SER A 163 2.26 -17.39 -23.37
C SER A 163 3.67 -17.08 -23.92
N PRO A 164 3.98 -15.85 -24.39
CA PRO A 164 5.35 -15.49 -24.78
C PRO A 164 6.34 -15.50 -23.61
N LEU A 165 5.87 -15.22 -22.39
CA LEU A 165 6.69 -15.08 -21.18
C LEU A 165 6.81 -16.41 -20.41
N TYR A 166 5.86 -17.33 -20.60
CA TYR A 166 5.77 -18.59 -19.90
C TYR A 166 5.39 -19.72 -20.86
N PRO A 167 6.39 -20.42 -21.45
CA PRO A 167 6.15 -21.57 -22.32
C PRO A 167 5.30 -22.63 -21.62
N GLY A 168 4.19 -23.01 -22.26
CA GLY A 168 3.21 -23.95 -21.67
C GLY A 168 2.11 -23.30 -20.83
N PHE A 169 2.01 -21.96 -20.82
CA PHE A 169 0.92 -21.23 -20.17
C PHE A 169 -0.47 -21.72 -20.57
N PRO A 170 -0.82 -21.99 -21.86
CA PRO A 170 -2.17 -22.41 -22.22
C PRO A 170 -2.56 -23.73 -21.55
N GLN A 171 -1.67 -24.74 -21.62
CA GLN A 171 -1.89 -26.04 -20.99
C GLN A 171 -1.90 -25.95 -19.46
N TRP A 172 -1.12 -25.02 -18.89
CA TRP A 172 -1.16 -24.74 -17.47
C TRP A 172 -2.49 -24.09 -17.04
N LEU A 173 -2.98 -23.11 -17.80
CA LEU A 173 -4.22 -22.39 -17.50
C LEU A 173 -5.41 -23.34 -17.62
N ASP A 174 -5.46 -24.19 -18.64
CA ASP A 174 -6.50 -25.21 -18.79
C ASP A 174 -6.56 -26.18 -17.62
N ARG A 175 -5.40 -26.70 -17.18
CA ARG A 175 -5.33 -27.55 -15.98
C ARG A 175 -5.77 -26.79 -14.73
N THR A 176 -5.44 -25.52 -14.64
CA THR A 176 -5.78 -24.65 -13.52
C THR A 176 -7.28 -24.38 -13.43
N MET A 177 -7.96 -24.17 -14.57
CA MET A 177 -9.42 -24.03 -14.63
C MET A 177 -10.18 -25.32 -14.34
N SER A 178 -9.54 -26.48 -14.52
CA SER A 178 -10.13 -27.79 -14.20
C SER A 178 -9.93 -28.20 -12.74
N ASP A 179 -9.08 -27.50 -11.99
CA ASP A 179 -8.82 -27.78 -10.58
C ASP A 179 -9.87 -27.10 -9.70
N SER A 180 -10.75 -27.92 -9.12
CA SER A 180 -11.83 -27.48 -8.21
C SER A 180 -11.35 -26.72 -6.97
N SER A 181 -10.08 -26.85 -6.60
CA SER A 181 -9.49 -26.18 -5.44
C SER A 181 -8.89 -24.82 -5.75
N THR A 182 -8.77 -24.47 -7.05
CA THR A 182 -8.27 -23.17 -7.48
C THR A 182 -9.36 -22.11 -7.34
N VAL A 183 -8.95 -20.93 -6.84
CA VAL A 183 -9.80 -19.76 -6.71
C VAL A 183 -9.38 -18.69 -7.71
N PHE A 184 -10.35 -18.13 -8.43
CA PHE A 184 -10.14 -17.03 -9.38
C PHE A 184 -10.88 -15.81 -8.87
N ASN A 185 -10.15 -14.78 -8.43
CA ASN A 185 -10.74 -13.49 -8.14
C ASN A 185 -10.66 -12.65 -9.40
N VAL A 186 -11.79 -12.19 -9.93
CA VAL A 186 -11.89 -11.44 -11.19
C VAL A 186 -12.47 -10.06 -10.94
N ALA A 187 -11.79 -9.02 -11.38
CA ALA A 187 -12.27 -7.65 -11.28
C ALA A 187 -13.06 -7.27 -12.53
N TYR A 188 -14.18 -6.59 -12.34
CA TYR A 188 -15.03 -6.11 -13.43
C TYR A 188 -15.19 -4.59 -13.40
N ARG A 189 -15.23 -3.97 -14.58
CA ARG A 189 -15.70 -2.60 -14.80
C ARG A 189 -16.71 -2.62 -15.95
N ASP A 190 -17.86 -1.98 -15.78
CA ASP A 190 -18.89 -1.89 -16.83
C ASP A 190 -19.26 -3.27 -17.44
N ARG A 191 -19.27 -4.32 -16.58
CA ARG A 191 -19.48 -5.75 -16.93
C ARG A 191 -18.35 -6.42 -17.72
N GLN A 192 -17.27 -5.73 -18.02
CA GLN A 192 -16.08 -6.32 -18.63
C GLN A 192 -15.09 -6.79 -17.54
N ALA A 193 -14.55 -7.99 -17.70
CA ALA A 193 -13.48 -8.50 -16.83
C ALA A 193 -12.14 -7.84 -17.21
N ILE A 194 -11.47 -7.22 -16.24
CA ILE A 194 -10.29 -6.36 -16.47
C ILE A 194 -9.04 -6.82 -15.71
N GLY A 195 -9.15 -7.89 -14.92
CA GLY A 195 -8.02 -8.46 -14.19
C GLY A 195 -8.39 -9.70 -13.40
N VAL A 196 -7.38 -10.48 -13.02
CA VAL A 196 -7.53 -11.71 -12.24
C VAL A 196 -6.39 -11.91 -11.24
N ALA A 197 -6.72 -12.47 -10.07
CA ALA A 197 -5.78 -13.17 -9.21
C ALA A 197 -6.16 -14.66 -9.13
N ILE A 198 -5.19 -15.53 -9.39
CA ILE A 198 -5.35 -16.98 -9.38
C ILE A 198 -4.64 -17.56 -8.15
N TRP A 199 -5.41 -18.11 -7.23
CA TRP A 199 -4.94 -18.69 -5.98
C TRP A 199 -5.02 -20.21 -6.01
N LYS A 200 -3.93 -20.86 -5.60
CA LYS A 200 -3.88 -22.32 -5.45
C LYS A 200 -3.56 -22.70 -4.01
N PRO A 201 -4.33 -23.61 -3.38
CA PRO A 201 -3.98 -24.13 -2.07
C PRO A 201 -2.67 -24.92 -2.15
N LYS A 202 -1.88 -24.86 -1.08
CA LYS A 202 -0.61 -25.62 -0.96
C LYS A 202 -0.64 -26.60 0.21
N SER A 203 -0.99 -26.13 1.40
CA SER A 203 -1.08 -26.94 2.63
C SER A 203 -1.96 -26.20 3.65
N ARG A 204 -2.17 -26.77 4.85
CA ARG A 204 -3.09 -26.22 5.87
C ARG A 204 -2.83 -24.73 6.13
N GLY A 205 -3.76 -23.89 5.68
CA GLY A 205 -3.73 -22.44 5.87
C GLY A 205 -2.79 -21.66 4.93
N ILE A 206 -2.16 -22.31 3.94
CA ILE A 206 -1.22 -21.68 3.01
C ILE A 206 -1.77 -21.75 1.58
N ALA A 207 -1.91 -20.57 0.96
CA ALA A 207 -2.24 -20.43 -0.45
C ALA A 207 -1.08 -19.79 -1.21
N LYS A 208 -0.91 -20.18 -2.48
CA LYS A 208 0.02 -19.57 -3.42
C LYS A 208 -0.75 -18.68 -4.40
N LEU A 209 -0.38 -17.41 -4.47
CA LEU A 209 -0.73 -16.55 -5.61
C LEU A 209 0.06 -17.04 -6.83
N SER A 210 -0.63 -17.66 -7.79
CA SER A 210 0.00 -18.26 -8.97
C SER A 210 0.10 -17.26 -10.12
N THR A 211 -0.89 -16.38 -10.25
CA THR A 211 -0.94 -15.34 -11.29
C THR A 211 -1.69 -14.15 -10.76
N LEU A 212 -1.17 -12.95 -11.00
CA LEU A 212 -1.86 -11.68 -10.85
C LEU A 212 -1.72 -10.94 -12.17
N TYR A 213 -2.84 -10.57 -12.77
CA TYR A 213 -2.86 -9.82 -14.01
C TYR A 213 -3.92 -8.73 -13.93
N VAL A 214 -3.57 -7.54 -14.42
CA VAL A 214 -4.49 -6.42 -14.64
C VAL A 214 -4.20 -5.83 -16.00
N TYR A 215 -5.26 -5.59 -16.78
CA TYR A 215 -5.19 -4.91 -18.07
C TYR A 215 -4.41 -3.61 -17.93
N GLN A 216 -3.56 -3.30 -18.90
CA GLN A 216 -2.61 -2.19 -18.80
C GLN A 216 -3.29 -0.85 -18.48
N ASP A 217 -4.42 -0.58 -19.12
CA ASP A 217 -5.20 0.66 -18.94
C ASP A 217 -5.80 0.80 -17.54
N PHE A 218 -5.90 -0.32 -16.81
CA PHE A 218 -6.43 -0.37 -15.46
C PHE A 218 -5.34 -0.59 -14.41
N ARG A 219 -4.05 -0.56 -14.78
CA ARG A 219 -2.95 -0.56 -13.80
C ARG A 219 -2.90 0.80 -13.09
N ARG A 220 -2.28 0.83 -11.89
CA ARG A 220 -2.21 2.04 -11.03
C ARG A 220 -3.58 2.60 -10.61
N SER A 221 -4.60 1.74 -10.57
CA SER A 221 -5.97 2.03 -10.13
C SER A 221 -6.30 1.43 -8.74
N GLY A 222 -5.36 0.70 -8.13
CA GLY A 222 -5.58 -0.07 -6.91
C GLY A 222 -6.23 -1.45 -7.10
N ILE A 223 -6.71 -1.81 -8.30
CA ILE A 223 -7.43 -3.09 -8.55
C ILE A 223 -6.62 -4.33 -8.16
N GLY A 224 -5.29 -4.30 -8.35
CA GLY A 224 -4.41 -5.41 -7.97
C GLY A 224 -4.53 -5.77 -6.48
N ARG A 225 -4.75 -4.78 -5.61
CA ARG A 225 -4.99 -5.00 -4.18
C ARG A 225 -6.34 -5.67 -3.93
N ASN A 226 -7.41 -5.23 -4.59
CA ASN A 226 -8.74 -5.83 -4.42
C ASN A 226 -8.77 -7.29 -4.87
N LEU A 227 -8.06 -7.60 -5.96
CA LEU A 227 -7.91 -8.97 -6.45
C LEU A 227 -7.22 -9.90 -5.44
N ILE A 228 -6.32 -9.37 -4.61
CA ILE A 228 -5.57 -10.15 -3.62
C ILE A 228 -6.33 -10.33 -2.30
N LEU A 229 -7.13 -9.33 -1.90
CA LEU A 229 -7.77 -9.28 -0.57
C LEU A 229 -9.19 -9.88 -0.51
N THR A 230 -9.74 -10.30 -1.66
CA THR A 230 -11.07 -10.95 -1.79
C THR A 230 -10.97 -12.47 -1.66
#